data_AF-A0A2A4CUS0-F1
#
_entry.id   AF-A0A2A4CUS0-F1
#
_cell.length_a   1.000
_cell.length_b   1.000
_cell.length_c   1.000
_cell.angle_alpha   90.00
_cell.angle_beta   90.00
_cell.angle_gamma   90.00
#
_symmetry.space_group_name_H-M   'P 1'
#
loop_
_entity.id
_entity.type
_entity.pdbx_description
1 polymer ?
#
loop_
_entity_poly.entity_id
_entity_poly.type
_entity_poly.pdbx_seq_one_letter_code
_entity_poly.pdbx_strand_id
1 'polypeptide(L)'
;MFQDVKWTRLSDFFMPQGEGAGFFVIEEALDQLGRAARDVAFVEAAEAMAEERVAQTRRMLWACEEELDLQEGEAFAELDAAIDGLREDLGSLMATLPLERAFHADQRDAARARMASAQDRLARFLLGPAQDAQAFNPAFPRAEVVALAQQALQRSPDEIIAAARLEVRARLRGAPLPDPQDGPYHLSQPEGWSAWLAADLAARGAAGRPH
;
A
#
# COMPACT_ATOMS: atom_id res chain seq x y z
N MET A 1 -3.83 -6.27 -14.94
CA MET A 1 -3.49 -5.94 -16.34
C MET A 1 -3.71 -4.46 -16.70
N PHE A 2 -4.80 -3.78 -16.27
CA PHE A 2 -4.95 -2.32 -16.49
C PHE A 2 -4.00 -1.44 -15.66
N GLN A 3 -3.48 -1.97 -14.55
CA GLN A 3 -2.52 -1.28 -13.67
C GLN A 3 -1.09 -1.33 -14.24
N ASP A 4 -0.64 -2.45 -14.79
CA ASP A 4 0.73 -2.58 -15.33
C ASP A 4 1.01 -1.59 -16.47
N VAL A 5 0.08 -1.42 -17.41
CA VAL A 5 0.25 -0.53 -18.56
C VAL A 5 0.37 0.95 -18.16
N LYS A 6 -0.27 1.35 -17.05
CA LYS A 6 -0.12 2.71 -16.48
C LYS A 6 1.23 2.88 -15.79
N TRP A 7 1.68 1.86 -15.05
CA TRP A 7 2.99 1.87 -14.38
C TRP A 7 4.17 1.87 -15.36
N THR A 8 4.08 1.14 -16.47
CA THR A 8 5.16 1.11 -17.49
C THR A 8 5.32 2.48 -18.17
N ARG A 9 4.21 3.15 -18.52
CA ARG A 9 4.25 4.52 -19.10
C ARG A 9 4.73 5.58 -18.11
N LEU A 10 4.53 5.37 -16.81
CA LEU A 10 5.02 6.24 -15.74
C LEU A 10 6.55 6.13 -15.59
N SER A 11 7.08 4.91 -15.63
CA SER A 11 8.53 4.64 -15.64
C SER A 11 9.23 5.42 -16.76
N ASP A 12 8.65 5.43 -17.97
CA ASP A 12 9.23 6.10 -19.14
C ASP A 12 9.20 7.64 -19.04
N PHE A 13 8.32 8.20 -18.19
CA PHE A 13 8.18 9.65 -17.99
C PHE A 13 9.09 10.18 -16.86
N PHE A 14 9.40 9.34 -15.88
CA PHE A 14 10.36 9.64 -14.80
C PHE A 14 11.80 9.22 -15.15
N MET A 15 12.01 8.54 -16.27
CA MET A 15 13.35 8.34 -16.85
C MET A 15 13.93 9.69 -17.28
N PRO A 16 15.17 10.02 -16.91
CA PRO A 16 15.77 11.31 -17.25
C PRO A 16 15.99 11.39 -18.76
N GLN A 17 15.12 12.13 -19.45
CA GLN A 17 15.35 12.57 -20.82
C GLN A 17 16.28 13.79 -20.77
N GLY A 18 17.56 13.57 -20.45
CA GLY A 18 18.60 14.59 -20.55
C GLY A 18 19.54 14.65 -19.35
N GLU A 19 20.84 14.73 -19.65
CA GLU A 19 21.89 15.09 -18.70
C GLU A 19 21.63 16.51 -18.18
N GLY A 20 21.09 16.63 -16.96
CA GLY A 20 20.95 17.92 -16.26
C GLY A 20 19.64 18.18 -15.51
N ALA A 21 18.61 17.34 -15.64
CA ALA A 21 17.36 17.53 -14.89
C ALA A 21 17.46 16.91 -13.48
N GLY A 22 17.85 17.71 -12.48
CA GLY A 22 17.70 17.33 -11.08
C GLY A 22 16.22 17.14 -10.73
N PHE A 23 15.89 16.13 -9.93
CA PHE A 23 14.54 15.96 -9.41
C PHE A 23 14.15 17.21 -8.59
N PHE A 24 12.95 17.74 -8.84
CA PHE A 24 12.39 18.83 -8.03
C PHE A 24 12.09 18.31 -6.62
N VAL A 25 12.51 19.07 -5.60
CA VAL A 25 12.60 18.59 -4.21
C VAL A 25 11.23 18.19 -3.63
N ILE A 26 10.17 18.92 -3.98
CA ILE A 26 8.82 18.57 -3.52
C ILE A 26 8.42 17.25 -4.15
N GLU A 27 8.46 17.15 -5.47
CA GLU A 27 8.05 15.98 -6.26
C GLU A 27 8.77 14.71 -5.82
N GLU A 28 10.09 14.80 -5.57
CA GLU A 28 10.87 13.69 -5.04
C GLU A 28 10.36 13.24 -3.66
N ALA A 29 10.12 14.18 -2.76
CA ALA A 29 9.63 13.85 -1.42
C ALA A 29 8.18 13.35 -1.43
N LEU A 30 7.32 13.86 -2.32
CA LEU A 30 5.96 13.36 -2.51
C LEU A 30 5.98 11.92 -3.07
N ASP A 31 6.84 11.62 -4.05
CA ASP A 31 7.00 10.26 -4.60
C ASP A 31 7.50 9.28 -3.53
N GLN A 32 8.49 9.68 -2.73
CA GLN A 32 9.00 8.84 -1.65
C GLN A 32 7.97 8.58 -0.56
N LEU A 33 7.16 9.58 -0.20
CA LEU A 33 6.02 9.40 0.71
C LEU A 33 5.00 8.40 0.13
N GLY A 34 4.68 8.55 -1.17
CA GLY A 34 3.82 7.66 -1.94
C GLY A 34 4.27 6.20 -1.91
N ARG A 35 5.55 5.96 -2.20
CA ARG A 35 6.15 4.61 -2.18
C ARG A 35 6.15 4.01 -0.78
N ALA A 36 6.59 4.78 0.21
CA ALA A 36 6.73 4.26 1.57
C ALA A 36 5.39 3.80 2.17
N ALA A 37 4.31 4.52 1.93
CA ALA A 37 3.01 4.06 2.42
C ALA A 37 2.38 2.94 1.57
N ARG A 38 2.74 2.82 0.29
CA ARG A 38 2.41 1.63 -0.49
C ARG A 38 3.00 0.39 0.15
N ASP A 39 4.27 0.49 0.56
CA ASP A 39 4.96 -0.58 1.24
C ASP A 39 4.24 -0.93 2.56
N VAL A 40 3.77 0.08 3.32
CA VAL A 40 2.90 -0.14 4.49
C VAL A 40 1.61 -0.88 4.11
N ALA A 41 0.92 -0.49 3.03
CA ALA A 41 -0.29 -1.15 2.58
C ALA A 41 -0.06 -2.65 2.32
N PHE A 42 1.04 -2.97 1.64
CA PHE A 42 1.43 -4.35 1.35
C PHE A 42 1.77 -5.12 2.63
N VAL A 43 2.52 -4.51 3.54
CA VAL A 43 2.89 -5.13 4.82
C VAL A 43 1.65 -5.42 5.67
N GLU A 44 0.74 -4.46 5.82
CA GLU A 44 -0.51 -4.66 6.58
C GLU A 44 -1.40 -5.73 5.92
N ALA A 45 -1.45 -5.76 4.57
CA ALA A 45 -2.16 -6.80 3.83
C ALA A 45 -1.55 -8.18 4.06
N ALA A 46 -0.23 -8.30 3.96
CA ALA A 46 0.49 -9.56 4.14
C ALA A 46 0.34 -10.11 5.56
N GLU A 47 0.45 -9.25 6.59
CA GLU A 47 0.26 -9.66 7.97
C GLU A 47 -1.18 -10.15 8.22
N ALA A 48 -2.19 -9.41 7.74
CA ALA A 48 -3.57 -9.82 7.91
C ALA A 48 -3.91 -11.10 7.15
N MET A 49 -3.34 -11.31 5.96
CA MET A 49 -3.46 -12.57 5.22
C MET A 49 -2.81 -13.73 5.97
N ALA A 50 -1.65 -13.52 6.61
CA ALA A 50 -1.00 -14.56 7.42
C ALA A 50 -1.87 -14.99 8.61
N GLU A 51 -2.49 -14.03 9.29
CA GLU A 51 -3.44 -14.30 10.37
C GLU A 51 -4.69 -15.02 9.86
N GLU A 52 -5.23 -14.60 8.71
CA GLU A 52 -6.41 -15.21 8.12
C GLU A 52 -6.17 -16.65 7.67
N ARG A 53 -4.97 -16.97 7.14
CA ARG A 53 -4.60 -18.36 6.79
C ARG A 53 -4.71 -19.27 8.02
N VAL A 54 -4.16 -18.85 9.16
CA VAL A 54 -4.26 -19.63 10.41
C VAL A 54 -5.71 -19.75 10.87
N ALA A 55 -6.48 -18.66 10.82
CA ALA A 55 -7.88 -18.67 11.20
C ALA A 55 -8.71 -19.59 10.30
N GLN A 56 -8.46 -19.58 8.99
CA GLN A 56 -9.14 -20.43 8.01
C GLN A 56 -8.81 -21.90 8.21
N THR A 57 -7.54 -22.27 8.36
CA THR A 57 -7.14 -23.66 8.62
C THR A 57 -7.77 -24.19 9.91
N ARG A 58 -7.85 -23.36 10.96
CA ARG A 58 -8.56 -23.74 12.20
C ARG A 58 -10.05 -23.99 11.98
N ARG A 59 -10.72 -23.15 11.17
CA ARG A 59 -12.15 -23.35 10.84
C ARG A 59 -12.37 -24.61 10.01
N MET A 60 -11.47 -24.90 9.07
CA MET A 60 -11.52 -26.14 8.28
C MET A 60 -11.31 -27.36 9.15
N LEU A 61 -10.31 -27.32 10.05
CA LEU A 61 -10.04 -28.41 10.99
C LEU A 61 -11.26 -28.69 11.87
N TRP A 62 -11.84 -27.64 12.45
CA TRP A 62 -13.05 -27.77 13.27
C TRP A 62 -14.23 -28.37 12.49
N ALA A 63 -14.46 -27.91 11.26
CA ALA A 63 -15.53 -28.47 10.42
C ALA A 63 -15.29 -29.94 10.06
N CYS A 64 -14.04 -30.33 9.79
CA CYS A 64 -13.69 -31.73 9.54
C CYS A 64 -13.85 -32.59 10.80
N GLU A 65 -13.47 -32.08 11.98
CA GLU A 65 -13.64 -32.76 13.26
C GLU A 65 -15.12 -32.96 13.60
N GLU A 66 -15.98 -31.96 13.35
CA GLU A 66 -17.44 -32.10 13.53
C GLU A 66 -18.07 -33.12 12.56
N GLU A 67 -17.59 -33.16 11.30
CA GLU A 67 -18.08 -34.12 10.31
C GLU A 67 -17.63 -35.55 10.62
N LEU A 68 -16.40 -35.73 11.14
CA LEU A 68 -15.85 -37.04 11.49
C LEU A 68 -16.72 -37.77 12.53
N ASP A 69 -17.26 -37.03 13.50
CA ASP A 69 -18.16 -37.56 14.53
C ASP A 69 -19.48 -38.14 13.98
N LEU A 70 -19.83 -37.83 12.72
CA LEU A 70 -21.07 -38.22 12.06
C LEU A 70 -20.87 -39.33 11.00
N GLN A 71 -19.63 -39.66 10.64
CA GLN A 71 -19.31 -40.53 9.50
C GLN A 71 -18.75 -41.89 9.94
N GLU A 72 -18.95 -42.92 9.12
CA GLU A 72 -18.39 -44.27 9.30
C GLU A 72 -17.82 -44.81 7.98
N GLY A 73 -16.94 -45.82 8.04
CA GLY A 73 -16.44 -46.52 6.86
C GLY A 73 -15.35 -45.77 6.09
N GLU A 74 -15.40 -45.79 4.75
CA GLU A 74 -14.37 -45.20 3.88
C GLU A 74 -14.30 -43.66 4.01
N ALA A 75 -15.45 -43.00 4.17
CA ALA A 75 -15.53 -41.56 4.40
C ALA A 75 -14.85 -41.13 5.71
N PHE A 76 -14.89 -41.98 6.74
CA PHE A 76 -14.18 -41.75 8.00
C PHE A 76 -12.66 -41.72 7.79
N ALA A 77 -12.12 -42.68 7.05
CA ALA A 77 -10.67 -42.76 6.80
C ALA A 77 -10.14 -41.59 5.97
N GLU A 78 -10.92 -41.10 4.99
CA GLU A 78 -10.55 -39.91 4.20
C GLU A 78 -10.58 -38.63 5.05
N LEU A 79 -11.60 -38.45 5.90
CA LEU A 79 -11.70 -37.31 6.80
C LEU A 79 -10.59 -37.31 7.87
N ASP A 80 -10.26 -38.46 8.43
CA ASP A 80 -9.17 -38.61 9.41
C ASP A 80 -7.81 -38.21 8.80
N ALA A 81 -7.53 -38.68 7.57
CA ALA A 81 -6.33 -38.28 6.84
C ALA A 81 -6.30 -36.78 6.50
N ALA A 82 -7.46 -36.19 6.16
CA ALA A 82 -7.57 -34.75 5.91
C ALA A 82 -7.33 -33.93 7.18
N ILE A 83 -7.84 -34.38 8.33
CA ILE A 83 -7.60 -33.76 9.65
C ILE A 83 -6.11 -33.78 9.98
N ASP A 84 -5.43 -34.91 9.78
CA ASP A 84 -3.99 -35.01 10.02
C ASP A 84 -3.19 -34.04 9.14
N GLY A 85 -3.51 -33.96 7.85
CA GLY A 85 -2.90 -32.99 6.94
C GLY A 85 -3.13 -31.53 7.38
N LEU A 86 -4.36 -31.19 7.79
CA LEU A 86 -4.70 -29.85 8.30
C LEU A 86 -3.97 -29.52 9.61
N ARG A 87 -3.73 -30.51 10.47
CA ARG A 87 -2.95 -30.35 11.72
C ARG A 87 -1.48 -30.11 11.43
N GLU A 88 -0.89 -30.83 10.48
CA GLU A 88 0.48 -30.61 10.02
C GLU A 88 0.65 -29.19 9.43
N ASP A 89 -0.26 -28.80 8.53
CA ASP A 89 -0.29 -27.46 7.94
C ASP A 89 -0.44 -26.37 9.00
N LEU A 90 -1.38 -26.55 9.94
CA LEU A 90 -1.58 -25.61 11.05
C LEU A 90 -0.33 -25.49 11.92
N GLY A 91 0.33 -26.62 12.23
CA GLY A 91 1.59 -26.65 12.98
C GLY A 91 2.70 -25.88 12.26
N SER A 92 2.83 -26.08 10.95
CA SER A 92 3.78 -25.37 10.10
C SER A 92 3.51 -23.85 10.09
N LEU A 93 2.26 -23.45 9.84
CA LEU A 93 1.85 -22.05 9.83
C LEU A 93 2.07 -21.38 11.19
N MET A 94 1.73 -22.06 12.29
CA MET A 94 1.95 -21.53 13.64
C MET A 94 3.44 -21.42 13.99
N ALA A 95 4.30 -22.29 13.44
CA ALA A 95 5.74 -22.20 13.61
C ALA A 95 6.36 -21.02 12.83
N THR A 96 5.85 -20.71 11.62
CA THR A 96 6.39 -19.60 10.80
C THR A 96 5.79 -18.24 11.14
N LEU A 97 4.56 -18.19 11.66
CA LEU A 97 3.84 -16.93 11.92
C LEU A 97 4.63 -15.91 12.77
N PRO A 98 5.34 -16.29 13.85
CA PRO A 98 6.14 -15.33 14.61
C PRO A 98 7.26 -14.68 13.78
N LEU A 99 7.89 -15.44 12.88
CA LEU A 99 8.93 -14.94 11.99
C LEU A 99 8.35 -14.00 10.92
N GLU A 100 7.21 -14.37 10.33
CA GLU A 100 6.49 -13.51 9.38
C GLU A 100 6.08 -12.18 10.04
N ARG A 101 5.57 -12.22 11.27
CA ARG A 101 5.21 -11.01 12.04
C ARG A 101 6.40 -10.11 12.34
N ALA A 102 7.53 -10.69 12.74
CA ALA A 102 8.75 -9.92 12.97
C ALA A 102 9.25 -9.24 11.68
N PHE A 103 9.27 -9.98 10.57
CA PHE A 103 9.65 -9.47 9.26
C PHE A 103 8.72 -8.33 8.76
N HIS A 104 7.41 -8.47 8.97
CA HIS A 104 6.46 -7.41 8.64
C HIS A 104 6.60 -6.18 9.56
N ALA A 105 6.89 -6.38 10.85
CA ALA A 105 7.16 -5.28 11.78
C ALA A 105 8.40 -4.47 11.34
N ASP A 106 9.49 -5.13 10.97
CA ASP A 106 10.71 -4.47 10.50
C ASP A 106 10.45 -3.65 9.22
N GLN A 107 9.69 -4.21 8.26
CA GLN A 107 9.33 -3.50 7.04
C GLN A 107 8.43 -2.28 7.30
N ARG A 108 7.47 -2.41 8.22
CA ARG A 108 6.62 -1.30 8.65
C ARG A 108 7.46 -0.19 9.25
N ASP A 109 8.40 -0.51 10.14
CA ASP A 109 9.27 0.49 10.79
C ASP A 109 10.18 1.19 9.76
N ALA A 110 10.73 0.45 8.81
CA ALA A 110 11.53 1.03 7.72
C ALA A 110 10.68 1.96 6.82
N ALA A 111 9.45 1.57 6.50
CA ALA A 111 8.52 2.41 5.75
C ALA A 111 8.11 3.67 6.54
N ARG A 112 7.83 3.53 7.83
CA ARG A 112 7.53 4.64 8.75
C ARG A 112 8.66 5.66 8.79
N ALA A 113 9.91 5.20 8.92
CA ALA A 113 11.08 6.07 8.92
C ALA A 113 11.24 6.83 7.60
N ARG A 114 10.98 6.17 6.44
CA ARG A 114 11.00 6.83 5.12
C ARG A 114 9.91 7.88 4.99
N MET A 115 8.69 7.60 5.44
CA MET A 115 7.59 8.58 5.44
C MET A 115 7.95 9.81 6.28
N ALA A 116 8.44 9.60 7.51
CA ALA A 116 8.85 10.68 8.40
C ALA A 116 9.95 11.55 7.77
N SER A 117 10.99 10.93 7.20
CA SER A 117 12.07 11.64 6.50
C SER A 117 11.58 12.45 5.29
N ALA A 118 10.63 11.91 4.52
CA ALA A 118 10.03 12.61 3.39
C ALA A 118 9.21 13.83 3.85
N GLN A 119 8.39 13.67 4.89
CA GLN A 119 7.61 14.76 5.47
C GLN A 119 8.50 15.85 6.09
N ASP A 120 9.56 15.46 6.77
CA ASP A 120 10.56 16.39 7.30
C ASP A 120 11.19 17.24 6.20
N ARG A 121 11.56 16.62 5.07
CA ARG A 121 12.11 17.34 3.91
C ARG A 121 11.08 18.29 3.30
N LEU A 122 9.83 17.86 3.16
CA LEU A 122 8.74 18.72 2.68
C LEU A 122 8.51 19.91 3.59
N ALA A 123 8.41 19.68 4.90
CA ALA A 123 8.20 20.74 5.88
C ALA A 123 9.34 21.75 5.85
N ARG A 124 10.60 21.30 5.83
CA ARG A 124 11.78 22.18 5.74
C ARG A 124 11.78 22.99 4.43
N PHE A 125 11.41 22.38 3.31
CA PHE A 125 11.33 23.08 2.03
C PHE A 125 10.25 24.17 2.04
N LEU A 126 9.05 23.85 2.53
CA LEU A 126 7.93 24.80 2.61
C LEU A 126 8.16 25.95 3.60
N LEU A 127 8.93 25.72 4.66
CA LEU A 127 9.25 26.76 5.66
C LEU A 127 10.55 27.53 5.32
N GLY A 128 11.33 27.04 4.36
CA GLY A 128 12.63 27.59 4.01
C GLY A 128 12.54 28.90 3.19
N PRO A 129 13.54 29.79 3.30
CA PRO A 129 13.62 31.01 2.49
C PRO A 129 13.95 30.74 1.02
N ALA A 130 14.43 29.54 0.69
CA ALA A 130 14.86 29.13 -0.65
C ALA A 130 13.73 28.50 -1.49
N GLN A 131 12.52 29.09 -1.45
CA GLN A 131 11.46 28.74 -2.41
C GLN A 131 11.69 29.43 -3.76
N ASP A 132 12.91 29.26 -4.30
CA ASP A 132 13.30 29.83 -5.59
C ASP A 132 12.48 29.19 -6.71
N ALA A 133 12.19 29.94 -7.78
CA ALA A 133 11.35 29.50 -8.88
C ALA A 133 11.93 28.26 -9.61
N GLN A 134 13.25 28.08 -9.56
CA GLN A 134 13.95 26.93 -10.14
C GLN A 134 13.75 25.63 -9.34
N ALA A 135 13.23 25.70 -8.11
CA ALA A 135 12.98 24.54 -7.26
C ALA A 135 11.62 23.86 -7.52
N PHE A 136 10.77 24.46 -8.36
CA PHE A 136 9.48 23.93 -8.76
C PHE A 136 9.51 23.52 -10.23
N ASN A 137 8.82 22.43 -10.55
CA ASN A 137 8.64 22.06 -11.95
C ASN A 137 7.82 23.13 -12.68
N PRO A 138 8.36 23.76 -13.75
CA PRO A 138 7.63 24.79 -14.50
C PRO A 138 6.39 24.25 -15.20
N ALA A 139 6.26 22.93 -15.34
CA ALA A 139 5.06 22.29 -15.87
C ALA A 139 3.85 22.38 -14.92
N PHE A 140 4.05 22.70 -13.64
CA PHE A 140 2.97 22.77 -12.64
C PHE A 140 2.84 24.16 -12.02
N PRO A 141 1.59 24.63 -11.79
CA PRO A 141 1.35 25.79 -10.96
C PRO A 141 1.91 25.56 -9.55
N ARG A 142 2.83 26.43 -9.11
CA ARG A 142 3.41 26.40 -7.76
C ARG A 142 2.37 26.28 -6.65
N ALA A 143 1.25 27.00 -6.77
CA ALA A 143 0.18 26.99 -5.76
C ALA A 143 -0.43 25.59 -5.57
N GLU A 144 -0.57 24.82 -6.65
CA GLU A 144 -1.08 23.45 -6.59
C GLU A 144 -0.05 22.54 -5.91
N VAL A 145 1.22 22.59 -6.33
CA VAL A 145 2.31 21.78 -5.74
C VAL A 145 2.48 22.06 -4.24
N VAL A 146 2.33 23.31 -3.82
CA VAL A 146 2.38 23.70 -2.40
C VAL A 146 1.16 23.20 -1.63
N ALA A 147 -0.05 23.39 -2.17
CA ALA A 147 -1.29 22.90 -1.54
C ALA A 147 -1.24 21.38 -1.35
N LEU A 148 -0.67 20.69 -2.34
CA LEU A 148 -0.39 19.27 -2.28
C LEU A 148 0.59 18.94 -1.14
N ALA A 149 1.78 19.52 -1.15
CA ALA A 149 2.76 19.28 -0.08
C ALA A 149 2.18 19.54 1.32
N GLN A 150 1.33 20.56 1.48
CA GLN A 150 0.61 20.83 2.73
C GLN A 150 -0.38 19.71 3.10
N GLN A 151 -1.15 19.18 2.15
CA GLN A 151 -2.04 18.03 2.40
C GLN A 151 -1.26 16.79 2.85
N ALA A 152 -0.12 16.51 2.24
CA ALA A 152 0.75 15.39 2.63
C ALA A 152 1.30 15.51 4.06
N LEU A 153 1.47 16.74 4.56
CA LEU A 153 1.91 17.01 5.92
C LEU A 153 0.79 16.96 6.97
N GLN A 154 -0.48 16.94 6.54
CA GLN A 154 -1.62 16.89 7.47
C GLN A 154 -1.83 15.51 8.10
N ARG A 155 -1.24 14.45 7.53
CA ARG A 155 -1.34 13.09 8.05
C ARG A 155 0.01 12.60 8.54
N SER A 156 0.08 12.19 9.79
CA SER A 156 1.24 11.51 10.33
C SER A 156 1.45 10.12 9.71
N PRO A 157 2.69 9.58 9.72
CA PRO A 157 2.96 8.22 9.28
C PRO A 157 2.10 7.17 10.02
N ASP A 158 1.79 7.42 11.29
CA ASP A 158 0.98 6.50 12.11
C ASP A 158 -0.48 6.48 11.70
N GLU A 159 -1.05 7.63 11.31
CA GLU A 159 -2.41 7.71 10.77
C GLU A 159 -2.51 6.98 9.42
N ILE A 160 -1.47 7.07 8.59
CA ILE A 160 -1.37 6.34 7.32
C ILE A 160 -1.35 4.83 7.57
N ILE A 161 -0.55 4.35 8.53
CA ILE A 161 -0.49 2.94 8.92
C ILE A 161 -1.83 2.47 9.51
N ALA A 162 -2.45 3.27 10.37
CA ALA A 162 -3.74 2.93 10.98
C ALA A 162 -4.84 2.81 9.93
N ALA A 163 -4.88 3.73 8.96
CA ALA A 163 -5.81 3.67 7.83
C ALA A 163 -5.58 2.41 6.97
N ALA A 164 -4.32 2.08 6.68
CA ALA A 164 -3.94 0.87 5.95
C ALA A 164 -4.52 -0.39 6.60
N ARG A 165 -4.30 -0.51 7.91
CA ARG A 165 -4.78 -1.64 8.70
C ARG A 165 -6.30 -1.76 8.72
N LEU A 166 -7.00 -0.64 8.91
CA LEU A 166 -8.46 -0.61 8.97
C LEU A 166 -9.07 -1.12 7.68
N GLU A 167 -8.49 -0.73 6.55
CA GLU A 167 -9.03 -1.16 5.27
C GLU A 167 -8.72 -2.61 4.95
N VAL A 168 -7.49 -3.07 5.17
CA VAL A 168 -7.16 -4.48 4.96
C VAL A 168 -8.17 -5.36 5.72
N ARG A 169 -8.49 -4.99 6.96
CA ARG A 169 -9.52 -5.68 7.77
C ARG A 169 -10.92 -5.58 7.18
N ALA A 170 -11.29 -4.44 6.60
CA ALA A 170 -12.57 -4.29 5.92
C ALA A 170 -12.66 -5.21 4.68
N ARG A 171 -11.58 -5.28 3.89
CA ARG A 171 -11.49 -6.15 2.70
C ARG A 171 -11.57 -7.63 3.06
N LEU A 172 -10.89 -8.06 4.12
CA LEU A 172 -10.97 -9.45 4.59
C LEU A 172 -12.38 -9.85 5.05
N ARG A 173 -13.21 -8.90 5.51
CA ARG A 173 -14.60 -9.14 5.89
C ARG A 173 -15.58 -9.09 4.71
N GLY A 174 -15.08 -8.99 3.47
CA GLY A 174 -15.92 -8.89 2.28
C GLY A 174 -16.70 -7.57 2.18
N ALA A 175 -16.27 -6.53 2.90
CA ALA A 175 -16.87 -5.21 2.73
C ALA A 175 -16.61 -4.72 1.29
N PRO A 176 -17.63 -4.20 0.58
CA PRO A 176 -17.43 -3.63 -0.74
C PRO A 176 -16.46 -2.45 -0.66
N LEU A 177 -15.63 -2.30 -1.69
CA LEU A 177 -14.84 -1.08 -1.84
C LEU A 177 -15.81 0.09 -1.96
N PRO A 178 -15.69 1.17 -1.16
CA PRO A 178 -16.45 2.39 -1.43
C PRO A 178 -16.15 2.83 -2.86
N ASP A 179 -17.17 3.19 -3.65
CA ASP A 179 -16.98 3.63 -5.04
C ASP A 179 -15.98 4.81 -5.07
N PRO A 180 -14.94 4.80 -5.93
CA PRO A 180 -13.99 5.91 -6.02
C PRO A 180 -14.63 7.24 -6.42
N GLN A 181 -15.85 7.21 -6.95
CA GLN A 181 -16.63 8.38 -7.35
C GLN A 181 -17.58 8.88 -6.25
N ASP A 182 -17.99 8.01 -5.31
CA ASP A 182 -18.98 8.35 -4.25
C ASP A 182 -18.34 8.55 -2.85
N GLY A 183 -17.02 8.40 -2.72
CA GLY A 183 -16.28 8.69 -1.48
C GLY A 183 -14.76 8.89 -1.72
N PRO A 184 -14.00 9.40 -0.72
CA PRO A 184 -12.55 9.52 -0.86
C PRO A 184 -11.91 8.13 -0.77
N TYR A 185 -11.30 7.61 -1.83
CA TYR A 185 -10.93 6.18 -1.97
C TYR A 185 -9.76 5.69 -1.07
N HIS A 186 -9.65 4.36 -0.86
CA HIS A 186 -8.77 3.75 0.16
C HIS A 186 -8.05 2.44 -0.34
N LEU A 187 -6.73 2.24 -0.08
CA LEU A 187 -6.09 1.15 0.74
C LEU A 187 -5.27 1.58 1.96
N SER A 188 -4.82 2.83 2.02
CA SER A 188 -3.78 3.29 2.96
C SER A 188 -3.23 4.68 2.57
N GLN A 189 -3.94 5.45 1.74
CA GLN A 189 -3.26 6.09 0.63
C GLN A 189 -2.45 7.37 0.92
N PRO A 190 -1.20 7.41 0.44
CA PRO A 190 -0.66 8.43 -0.47
C PRO A 190 -0.64 7.98 -1.96
N GLU A 191 -1.27 6.86 -2.33
CA GLU A 191 -1.49 6.51 -3.76
C GLU A 191 -2.77 7.07 -4.40
N GLY A 192 -3.66 7.67 -3.62
CA GLY A 192 -4.70 8.56 -4.15
C GLY A 192 -4.05 9.79 -4.75
N TRP A 193 -2.73 9.89 -4.57
CA TRP A 193 -1.88 10.99 -4.91
C TRP A 193 -0.83 10.63 -5.94
N SER A 194 -0.14 9.49 -5.88
CA SER A 194 0.69 9.05 -7.02
C SER A 194 -0.18 8.68 -8.24
N ALA A 195 -1.39 8.14 -8.04
CA ALA A 195 -2.33 7.88 -9.12
C ALA A 195 -3.08 9.13 -9.59
N TRP A 196 -3.37 10.09 -8.70
CA TRP A 196 -3.93 11.40 -9.05
C TRP A 196 -2.90 12.31 -9.70
N LEU A 197 -1.69 12.42 -9.16
CA LEU A 197 -0.55 13.11 -9.78
C LEU A 197 -0.28 12.46 -11.14
N ALA A 198 -0.15 11.12 -11.24
CA ALA A 198 -0.05 10.46 -12.54
C ALA A 198 -1.21 10.76 -13.52
N ALA A 199 -2.46 10.80 -13.05
CA ALA A 199 -3.64 11.07 -13.88
C ALA A 199 -3.75 12.55 -14.30
N ASP A 200 -3.46 13.48 -13.39
CA ASP A 200 -3.48 14.93 -13.60
C ASP A 200 -2.29 15.37 -14.47
N LEU A 201 -1.09 14.84 -14.22
CA LEU A 201 0.10 15.00 -15.06
C LEU A 201 -0.12 14.51 -16.49
N ALA A 202 -0.74 13.34 -16.65
CA ALA A 202 -1.08 12.78 -17.97
C ALA A 202 -2.19 13.59 -18.67
N ALA A 203 -3.19 14.08 -17.94
CA ALA A 203 -4.27 14.90 -18.49
C ALA A 203 -3.77 16.28 -18.96
N ARG A 204 -2.84 16.91 -18.22
CA ARG A 204 -2.29 18.23 -18.55
C ARG A 204 -1.20 18.19 -19.62
N GLY A 205 -0.37 17.14 -19.63
CA GLY A 205 0.58 16.87 -20.71
C GLY A 205 -0.10 16.61 -22.06
N ALA A 206 -1.36 16.13 -22.05
CA ALA A 206 -2.20 16.03 -23.24
C ALA A 206 -2.81 17.38 -23.67
N ALA A 207 -3.07 18.30 -22.72
CA ALA A 207 -3.62 19.63 -22.98
C ALA A 207 -2.58 20.69 -23.40
N GLY A 208 -1.30 20.49 -23.07
CA GLY A 208 -0.19 21.41 -23.34
C GLY A 208 0.62 21.13 -24.62
N ARG A 209 0.27 20.12 -25.42
CA ARG A 209 0.89 19.89 -26.74
C ARG A 209 0.17 20.74 -27.80
N PRO A 210 0.80 21.76 -28.40
CA PRO A 210 0.27 22.34 -29.63
C PRO A 210 0.30 21.25 -30.71
N HIS A 211 -0.80 21.14 -31.46
CA HIS A 211 -0.86 20.41 -32.72
C HIS A 211 0.05 21.07 -33.76
#